data_AF-A0A842YLN0-F1
#
_entry.id   AF-A0A842YLN0-F1
#
_cell.length_a   1.000
_cell.length_b   1.000
_cell.length_c   1.000
_cell.angle_alpha   90.00
_cell.angle_beta   90.00
_cell.angle_gamma   90.00
#
_symmetry.space_group_name_H-M   'P 1'
#
loop_
_entity.id
_entity.type
_entity.pdbx_description
1 polymer ?
#
loop_
_entity_poly.entity_id
_entity_poly.type
_entity_poly.pdbx_seq_one_letter_code
_entity_poly.pdbx_strand_id
1 'polypeptide(L)'
;QKSAIIIDSINEGQEFKTQSNLLLSQSGFQVKYVSGENVTVDFFKNLPEKNDLYIFRVHSTCINNRTWIFTGEKYRPESYSLLQLADLIHKAKPSLDSGYYFSVSPELIQQYNKNRFKDGAILMMGYEGLDSNDLAQVFCFEGASVYLSWDGYVCLEHTDQTFLALIDALCTRKLSISESIAYTMLTIGDDPIYNSSLKYYPLEHGYLKVS
;
A
#
# COMPACT_ATOMS: atom_id res chain seq x y z
N GLN A 1 -21.94 -2.01 4.33
CA GLN A 1 -21.37 -3.18 3.63
C GLN A 1 -19.87 -2.96 3.57
N LYS A 2 -19.05 -3.96 3.92
CA LYS A 2 -17.61 -3.77 3.95
C LYS A 2 -17.04 -3.61 2.54
N SER A 3 -16.08 -2.74 2.33
CA SER A 3 -15.43 -2.53 1.04
C SER A 3 -13.91 -2.56 1.17
N ALA A 4 -13.27 -3.21 0.21
CA ALA A 4 -11.83 -3.26 0.09
C ALA A 4 -11.41 -2.87 -1.33
N ILE A 5 -10.33 -2.12 -1.45
CA ILE A 5 -9.69 -1.87 -2.73
C ILE A 5 -8.25 -2.38 -2.73
N ILE A 6 -7.91 -3.11 -3.78
CA ILE A 6 -6.54 -3.54 -4.07
C ILE A 6 -6.05 -2.75 -5.27
N ILE A 7 -4.92 -2.07 -5.08
CA ILE A 7 -4.24 -1.20 -6.03
C ILE A 7 -2.91 -1.85 -6.35
N ASP A 8 -2.81 -2.45 -7.52
CA ASP A 8 -1.69 -3.32 -7.91
C ASP A 8 -0.97 -2.78 -9.15
N SER A 9 0.03 -1.91 -8.94
CA SER A 9 0.82 -1.36 -10.06
C SER A 9 1.83 -2.35 -10.62
N ILE A 10 2.21 -3.38 -9.85
CA ILE A 10 3.13 -4.43 -10.25
C ILE A 10 2.48 -5.31 -11.31
N ASN A 11 1.24 -5.78 -11.07
CA ASN A 11 0.43 -6.59 -12.02
C ASN A 11 1.15 -7.85 -12.52
N GLU A 12 2.04 -8.40 -11.71
CA GLU A 12 2.74 -9.67 -11.93
C GLU A 12 2.25 -10.72 -10.94
N GLY A 13 2.13 -11.98 -11.39
CA GLY A 13 1.63 -13.08 -10.57
C GLY A 13 0.10 -13.01 -10.35
N GLN A 14 -0.60 -14.13 -10.54
CA GLN A 14 -2.05 -14.21 -10.33
C GLN A 14 -2.44 -14.74 -8.94
N GLU A 15 -1.47 -15.28 -8.21
CA GLU A 15 -1.73 -15.94 -6.93
C GLU A 15 -2.20 -14.96 -5.87
N PHE A 16 -1.45 -13.88 -5.64
CA PHE A 16 -1.85 -12.84 -4.69
C PHE A 16 -3.24 -12.31 -5.02
N LYS A 17 -3.50 -11.97 -6.30
CA LYS A 17 -4.82 -11.51 -6.75
C LYS A 17 -5.92 -12.52 -6.41
N THR A 18 -5.72 -13.79 -6.73
CA THR A 18 -6.74 -14.82 -6.52
C THR A 18 -7.02 -15.04 -5.03
N GLN A 19 -5.96 -15.21 -4.24
CA GLN A 19 -6.08 -15.51 -2.81
C GLN A 19 -6.60 -14.32 -2.00
N SER A 20 -6.11 -13.11 -2.26
CA SER A 20 -6.58 -11.90 -1.56
C SER A 20 -8.06 -11.63 -1.85
N ASN A 21 -8.51 -11.75 -3.12
CA ASN A 21 -9.92 -11.62 -3.46
C ASN A 21 -10.78 -12.67 -2.75
N LEU A 22 -10.31 -13.92 -2.67
CA LEU A 22 -11.03 -14.99 -2.00
C LEU A 22 -11.18 -14.72 -0.49
N LEU A 23 -10.08 -14.44 0.20
CA LEU A 23 -10.06 -14.15 1.65
C LEU A 23 -10.97 -12.98 2.01
N LEU A 24 -10.86 -11.88 1.28
CA LEU A 24 -11.66 -10.68 1.50
C LEU A 24 -13.15 -10.92 1.21
N SER A 25 -13.48 -11.58 0.10
CA SER A 25 -14.86 -11.86 -0.26
C SER A 25 -15.53 -12.80 0.74
N GLN A 26 -14.83 -13.84 1.21
CA GLN A 26 -15.31 -14.74 2.27
C GLN A 26 -15.49 -14.02 3.61
N SER A 27 -14.68 -12.98 3.86
CA SER A 27 -14.80 -12.10 5.03
C SER A 27 -15.89 -11.02 4.88
N GLY A 28 -16.64 -11.02 3.78
CA GLY A 28 -17.79 -10.15 3.54
C GLY A 28 -17.47 -8.80 2.89
N PHE A 29 -16.27 -8.62 2.35
CA PHE A 29 -15.89 -7.41 1.63
C PHE A 29 -16.37 -7.44 0.18
N GLN A 30 -16.87 -6.30 -0.30
CA GLN A 30 -16.92 -6.02 -1.73
C GLN A 30 -15.54 -5.56 -2.18
N VAL A 31 -14.88 -6.37 -3.01
CA VAL A 31 -13.50 -6.12 -3.45
C VAL A 31 -13.48 -5.43 -4.81
N LYS A 32 -12.77 -4.30 -4.89
CA LYS A 32 -12.39 -3.67 -6.16
C LYS A 32 -10.90 -3.91 -6.41
N TYR A 33 -10.55 -4.39 -7.60
CA TYR A 33 -9.16 -4.59 -8.01
C TYR A 33 -8.80 -3.65 -9.17
N VAL A 34 -7.80 -2.80 -8.98
CA VAL A 34 -7.28 -1.89 -10.03
C VAL A 34 -5.82 -2.25 -10.26
N SER A 35 -5.44 -2.57 -11.49
CA SER A 35 -4.11 -3.10 -11.77
C SER A 35 -3.42 -2.55 -13.01
N GLY A 36 -2.08 -2.65 -13.00
CA GLY A 36 -1.19 -2.32 -14.10
C GLY A 36 -1.37 -0.88 -14.58
N GLU A 37 -1.52 -0.71 -15.89
CA GLU A 37 -1.65 0.61 -16.53
C GLU A 37 -2.85 1.45 -16.08
N ASN A 38 -3.83 0.85 -15.37
CA ASN A 38 -4.95 1.59 -14.79
C ASN A 38 -4.60 2.28 -13.46
N VAL A 39 -3.47 1.95 -12.84
CA VAL A 39 -2.97 2.60 -11.62
C VAL A 39 -2.15 3.82 -12.05
N THR A 40 -2.83 4.89 -12.47
CA THR A 40 -2.23 6.11 -13.04
C THR A 40 -1.97 7.20 -12.00
N VAL A 41 -1.26 8.27 -12.40
CA VAL A 41 -1.14 9.50 -11.59
C VAL A 41 -2.52 10.08 -11.29
N ASP A 42 -3.41 10.11 -12.30
CA ASP A 42 -4.79 10.57 -12.11
C ASP A 42 -5.62 9.66 -11.21
N PHE A 43 -5.35 8.34 -11.20
CA PHE A 43 -5.96 7.44 -10.23
C PHE A 43 -5.52 7.77 -8.80
N PHE A 44 -4.23 8.05 -8.56
CA PHE A 44 -3.72 8.46 -7.25
C PHE A 44 -4.25 9.84 -6.79
N LYS A 45 -4.59 10.73 -7.73
CA LYS A 45 -5.28 11.99 -7.41
C LYS A 45 -6.76 11.79 -7.05
N ASN A 46 -7.33 10.62 -7.35
CA ASN A 46 -8.75 10.34 -7.18
C ASN A 46 -8.96 8.99 -6.50
N LEU A 47 -8.23 8.71 -5.42
CA LEU A 47 -8.36 7.44 -4.72
C LEU A 47 -9.80 7.26 -4.23
N PRO A 48 -10.38 6.05 -4.34
CA PRO A 48 -11.74 5.79 -3.91
C PRO A 48 -11.93 6.09 -2.42
N GLU A 49 -13.01 6.79 -2.07
CA GLU A 49 -13.28 7.19 -0.70
C GLU A 49 -13.95 6.05 0.08
N LYS A 50 -13.83 6.08 1.42
CA LYS A 50 -14.63 5.28 2.36
C LYS A 50 -14.55 3.77 2.11
N ASN A 51 -13.35 3.24 1.87
CA ASN A 51 -13.12 1.80 1.97
C ASN A 51 -12.65 1.45 3.38
N ASP A 52 -13.09 0.31 3.89
CA ASP A 52 -12.62 -0.19 5.19
C ASP A 52 -11.16 -0.66 5.10
N LEU A 53 -10.75 -1.11 3.90
CA LEU A 53 -9.40 -1.60 3.64
C LEU A 53 -8.85 -1.10 2.29
N TYR A 54 -7.64 -0.54 2.32
CA TYR A 54 -6.86 -0.15 1.15
C TYR A 54 -5.60 -0.98 1.09
N ILE A 55 -5.37 -1.70 -0.01
CA ILE A 55 -4.18 -2.54 -0.19
C ILE A 55 -3.40 -2.03 -1.38
N PHE A 56 -2.18 -1.55 -1.13
CA PHE A 56 -1.26 -1.04 -2.15
C PHE A 56 -0.19 -2.09 -2.42
N ARG A 57 -0.41 -2.91 -3.46
CA ARG A 57 0.59 -3.81 -4.02
C ARG A 57 1.40 -3.08 -5.08
N VAL A 58 2.40 -2.34 -4.63
CA VAL A 58 3.12 -1.36 -5.46
C VAL A 58 4.62 -1.45 -5.19
N HIS A 59 5.44 -1.02 -6.15
CA HIS A 59 6.82 -0.66 -5.83
C HIS A 59 6.83 0.68 -5.10
N SER A 60 7.76 0.84 -4.16
CA SER A 60 8.07 2.13 -3.55
C SER A 60 9.55 2.22 -3.19
N THR A 61 10.00 3.42 -2.86
CA THR A 61 11.33 3.69 -2.30
C THR A 61 11.27 4.93 -1.44
N CYS A 62 12.14 5.02 -0.44
CA CYS A 62 12.32 6.20 0.40
C CYS A 62 13.62 6.91 0.01
N ILE A 63 13.52 8.15 -0.46
CA ILE A 63 14.70 8.98 -0.78
C ILE A 63 14.59 10.27 0.01
N ASN A 64 15.60 10.56 0.83
CA ASN A 64 15.62 11.73 1.72
C ASN A 64 14.40 11.83 2.64
N ASN A 65 14.00 10.71 3.27
CA ASN A 65 12.82 10.59 4.13
C ASN A 65 11.51 10.93 3.40
N ARG A 66 11.45 10.62 2.10
CA ARG A 66 10.28 10.83 1.27
C ARG A 66 9.96 9.58 0.48
N THR A 67 8.81 9.00 0.75
CA THR A 67 8.36 7.73 0.19
C THR A 67 7.63 7.96 -1.13
N TRP A 68 8.16 7.37 -2.20
CA TRP A 68 7.61 7.48 -3.55
C TRP A 68 6.88 6.20 -3.93
N ILE A 69 5.61 6.31 -4.31
CA ILE A 69 4.81 5.18 -4.77
C ILE A 69 4.85 5.07 -6.29
N PHE A 70 5.22 3.92 -6.83
CA PHE A 70 5.32 3.75 -8.28
C PHE A 70 3.95 3.43 -8.86
N THR A 71 3.58 4.19 -9.88
CA THR A 71 2.36 3.97 -10.67
C THR A 71 2.58 2.86 -11.70
N GLY A 72 1.50 2.36 -12.29
CA GLY A 72 1.57 1.53 -13.50
C GLY A 72 1.56 2.34 -14.80
N GLU A 73 1.59 3.69 -14.71
CA GLU A 73 1.59 4.58 -15.86
C GLU A 73 3.00 4.87 -16.35
N LYS A 74 3.27 4.60 -17.63
CA LYS A 74 4.58 4.87 -18.24
C LYS A 74 4.89 6.36 -18.20
N TYR A 75 6.12 6.68 -17.81
CA TYR A 75 6.62 8.04 -17.76
C TYR A 75 6.69 8.66 -19.17
N ARG A 76 6.22 9.90 -19.27
CA ARG A 76 6.35 10.74 -20.46
C ARG A 76 6.76 12.15 -20.03
N PRO A 77 7.91 12.70 -20.47
CA PRO A 77 8.39 14.00 -20.03
C PRO A 77 7.37 15.15 -20.19
N GLU A 78 6.57 15.10 -21.23
CA GLU A 78 5.57 16.10 -21.58
C GLU A 78 4.26 16.01 -20.78
N SER A 79 4.00 14.90 -20.09
CA SER A 79 2.78 14.70 -19.30
C SER A 79 2.90 15.33 -17.92
N TYR A 80 1.81 15.91 -17.40
CA TYR A 80 1.75 16.46 -16.04
C TYR A 80 2.86 17.46 -15.68
N SER A 81 3.29 18.32 -16.60
CA SER A 81 4.44 19.21 -16.39
C SER A 81 4.34 20.05 -15.12
N LEU A 82 3.14 20.51 -14.74
CA LEU A 82 2.95 21.25 -13.49
C LEU A 82 3.15 20.39 -12.24
N LEU A 83 2.74 19.11 -12.26
CA LEU A 83 2.95 18.21 -11.13
C LEU A 83 4.44 17.84 -10.99
N GLN A 84 5.15 17.69 -12.12
CA GLN A 84 6.60 17.48 -12.12
C GLN A 84 7.33 18.71 -11.58
N LEU A 85 6.97 19.92 -12.04
CA LEU A 85 7.55 21.19 -11.56
C LEU A 85 7.26 21.43 -10.07
N ALA A 86 6.09 21.03 -9.59
CA ALA A 86 5.71 21.11 -8.19
C ALA A 86 6.30 19.97 -7.33
N ASP A 87 7.16 19.12 -7.90
CA ASP A 87 7.82 18.02 -7.22
C ASP A 87 6.83 17.00 -6.62
N LEU A 88 5.62 16.89 -7.20
CA LEU A 88 4.57 15.99 -6.71
C LEU A 88 4.64 14.60 -7.34
N ILE A 89 5.27 14.49 -8.51
CA ILE A 89 5.51 13.23 -9.22
C ILE A 89 6.93 13.20 -9.80
N HIS A 90 7.49 12.01 -9.96
CA HIS A 90 8.83 11.80 -10.54
C HIS A 90 8.89 10.67 -11.53
N LYS A 91 10.01 10.58 -12.24
CA LYS A 91 10.36 9.41 -13.05
C LYS A 91 10.96 8.33 -12.16
N ALA A 92 10.42 7.12 -12.24
CA ALA A 92 10.86 5.96 -11.48
C ALA A 92 11.13 4.76 -12.39
N LYS A 93 11.99 3.84 -11.95
CA LYS A 93 12.36 2.62 -12.69
C LYS A 93 12.35 1.41 -11.75
N PRO A 94 11.34 0.52 -11.83
CA PRO A 94 11.21 -0.64 -10.93
C PRO A 94 12.41 -1.61 -10.95
N SER A 95 12.98 -1.86 -12.13
CA SER A 95 14.09 -2.78 -12.33
C SER A 95 14.95 -2.36 -13.52
N LEU A 96 16.16 -2.91 -13.65
CA LEU A 96 17.08 -2.56 -14.74
C LEU A 96 16.49 -2.80 -16.13
N ASP A 97 15.67 -3.83 -16.30
CA ASP A 97 15.07 -4.22 -17.58
C ASP A 97 13.68 -3.60 -17.83
N SER A 98 13.12 -2.91 -16.83
CA SER A 98 11.82 -2.25 -16.94
C SER A 98 11.88 -0.91 -17.69
N GLY A 99 10.72 -0.47 -18.20
CA GLY A 99 10.52 0.90 -18.65
C GLY A 99 10.49 1.90 -17.48
N TYR A 100 10.45 3.20 -17.80
CA TYR A 100 10.21 4.24 -16.81
C TYR A 100 8.71 4.43 -16.57
N TYR A 101 8.34 4.62 -15.31
CA TYR A 101 6.99 4.88 -14.85
C TYR A 101 6.95 6.18 -14.04
N PHE A 102 5.77 6.76 -13.87
CA PHE A 102 5.62 7.83 -12.89
C PHE A 102 5.64 7.25 -11.47
N SER A 103 6.17 8.01 -10.53
CA SER A 103 5.96 7.83 -9.09
C SER A 103 5.23 9.04 -8.51
N VAL A 104 4.47 8.83 -7.45
CA VAL A 104 3.74 9.89 -6.73
C VAL A 104 4.29 10.05 -5.32
N SER A 105 4.26 11.29 -4.85
CA SER A 105 4.72 11.68 -3.51
C SER A 105 3.61 11.63 -2.46
N PRO A 106 3.96 11.67 -1.16
CA PRO A 106 2.97 11.82 -0.08
C PRO A 106 2.17 13.13 -0.22
N GLU A 107 2.80 14.22 -0.66
CA GLU A 107 2.15 15.52 -0.82
C GLU A 107 1.07 15.49 -1.91
N LEU A 108 1.26 14.69 -2.97
CA LEU A 108 0.21 14.46 -3.95
C LEU A 108 -0.99 13.76 -3.30
N ILE A 109 -0.74 12.73 -2.47
CA ILE A 109 -1.80 12.04 -1.74
C ILE A 109 -2.56 13.03 -0.86
N GLN A 110 -1.84 13.80 -0.04
CA GLN A 110 -2.42 14.78 0.88
C GLN A 110 -3.24 15.86 0.14
N GLN A 111 -2.69 16.42 -0.94
CA GLN A 111 -3.31 17.52 -1.66
C GLN A 111 -4.64 17.12 -2.31
N TYR A 112 -4.69 15.92 -2.88
CA TYR A 112 -5.81 15.48 -3.72
C TYR A 112 -6.79 14.52 -3.02
N ASN A 113 -6.40 13.90 -1.91
CA ASN A 113 -7.19 12.88 -1.23
C ASN A 113 -7.68 13.31 0.17
N LYS A 114 -8.15 14.55 0.27
CA LYS A 114 -8.58 15.14 1.54
C LYS A 114 -9.70 14.36 2.22
N ASN A 115 -9.49 13.93 3.46
CA ASN A 115 -10.45 13.17 4.29
C ASN A 115 -11.02 11.91 3.62
N ARG A 116 -10.31 11.31 2.65
CA ARG A 116 -10.84 10.18 1.85
C ARG A 116 -10.77 8.84 2.56
N PHE A 117 -9.88 8.68 3.53
CA PHE A 117 -9.52 7.40 4.14
C PHE A 117 -10.20 7.16 5.49
N LYS A 118 -11.26 7.91 5.79
CA LYS A 118 -11.94 7.88 7.09
C LYS A 118 -12.15 6.46 7.62
N ASP A 119 -11.52 6.19 8.76
CA ASP A 119 -11.55 4.93 9.53
C ASP A 119 -10.96 3.70 8.79
N GLY A 120 -10.50 3.86 7.55
CA GLY A 120 -9.93 2.79 6.73
C GLY A 120 -8.52 2.42 7.17
N ALA A 121 -8.20 1.13 7.09
CA ALA A 121 -6.84 0.62 7.26
C ALA A 121 -6.11 0.63 5.91
N ILE A 122 -4.84 1.08 5.87
CA ILE A 122 -4.00 0.93 4.69
C ILE A 122 -2.91 -0.11 4.92
N LEU A 123 -2.80 -1.01 3.94
CA LEU A 123 -1.80 -2.05 3.81
C LEU A 123 -0.88 -1.65 2.66
N MET A 124 0.29 -1.08 2.98
CA MET A 124 1.30 -0.71 2.00
C MET A 124 2.33 -1.83 1.86
N MET A 125 2.34 -2.51 0.72
CA MET A 125 3.20 -3.67 0.48
C MET A 125 4.57 -3.32 -0.11
N GLY A 126 4.75 -2.06 -0.52
CA GLY A 126 5.98 -1.61 -1.18
C GLY A 126 7.16 -1.47 -0.22
N TYR A 127 8.37 -1.43 -0.81
CA TYR A 127 9.62 -1.30 -0.07
C TYR A 127 9.67 0.01 0.73
N GLU A 128 10.29 -0.06 1.91
CA GLU A 128 10.59 1.12 2.75
C GLU A 128 9.32 1.93 3.11
N GLY A 129 8.13 1.32 3.06
CA GLY A 129 6.87 2.05 3.27
C GLY A 129 6.67 2.56 4.71
N LEU A 130 7.45 2.06 5.66
CA LEU A 130 7.56 2.58 7.04
C LEU A 130 9.02 2.80 7.50
N ASP A 131 9.99 2.86 6.58
CA ASP A 131 11.34 3.34 6.93
C ASP A 131 11.29 4.82 7.39
N SER A 132 10.39 5.57 6.75
CA SER A 132 9.98 6.92 7.11
C SER A 132 8.49 6.94 7.49
N ASN A 133 8.12 7.82 8.42
CA ASN A 133 6.72 8.00 8.81
C ASN A 133 5.96 8.98 7.89
N ASP A 134 6.60 9.59 6.89
CA ASP A 134 6.03 10.63 6.02
C ASP A 134 4.71 10.20 5.36
N LEU A 135 4.70 9.04 4.70
CA LEU A 135 3.53 8.55 3.99
C LEU A 135 2.44 8.07 4.96
N ALA A 136 2.82 7.38 6.03
CA ALA A 136 1.91 6.95 7.08
C ALA A 136 1.21 8.13 7.75
N GLN A 137 1.96 9.20 8.06
CA GLN A 137 1.41 10.45 8.60
C GLN A 137 0.41 11.08 7.66
N VAL A 138 0.68 11.14 6.35
CA VAL A 138 -0.27 11.67 5.37
C VAL A 138 -1.57 10.86 5.35
N PHE A 139 -1.50 9.53 5.27
CA PHE A 139 -2.71 8.71 5.25
C PHE A 139 -3.54 8.85 6.53
N CYS A 140 -2.89 8.83 7.70
CA CYS A 140 -3.57 9.01 8.98
C CYS A 140 -4.14 10.42 9.15
N PHE A 141 -3.41 11.45 8.71
CA PHE A 141 -3.89 12.82 8.69
C PHE A 141 -5.15 12.97 7.82
N GLU A 142 -5.22 12.23 6.70
CA GLU A 142 -6.38 12.20 5.80
C GLU A 142 -7.46 11.17 6.20
N GLY A 143 -7.39 10.66 7.43
CA GLY A 143 -8.46 9.93 8.10
C GLY A 143 -8.26 8.43 8.24
N ALA A 144 -7.15 7.85 7.74
CA ALA A 144 -6.88 6.43 7.91
C ALA A 144 -6.72 6.08 9.39
N SER A 145 -7.33 4.98 9.82
CA SER A 145 -7.24 4.52 11.21
C SER A 145 -5.85 3.93 11.52
N VAL A 146 -5.23 3.28 10.54
CA VAL A 146 -3.91 2.66 10.70
C VAL A 146 -3.24 2.49 9.34
N TYR A 147 -1.92 2.55 9.35
CA TYR A 147 -1.04 2.29 8.21
C TYR A 147 -0.10 1.14 8.57
N LEU A 148 -0.03 0.09 7.75
CA LEU A 148 0.82 -1.08 7.96
C LEU A 148 1.76 -1.25 6.76
N SER A 149 3.06 -1.43 7.03
CA SER A 149 4.06 -1.62 5.99
C SER A 149 5.36 -2.24 6.54
N TRP A 150 6.34 -2.37 5.66
CA TRP A 150 7.70 -2.83 5.95
C TRP A 150 8.58 -1.68 6.46
N ASP A 151 9.43 -1.98 7.45
CA ASP A 151 10.48 -1.06 7.94
C ASP A 151 11.76 -1.08 7.09
N GLY A 152 11.71 -1.67 5.90
CA GLY A 152 12.86 -1.75 4.99
C GLY A 152 12.53 -2.44 3.66
N TYR A 153 13.55 -3.01 3.02
CA TYR A 153 13.42 -3.74 1.77
C TYR A 153 12.72 -5.10 1.97
N VAL A 154 12.03 -5.58 0.94
CA VAL A 154 11.37 -6.89 0.99
C VAL A 154 11.42 -7.55 -0.39
N CYS A 155 11.34 -8.87 -0.45
CA CYS A 155 11.21 -9.60 -1.71
C CYS A 155 9.75 -9.63 -2.17
N LEU A 156 9.50 -9.62 -3.48
CA LEU A 156 8.13 -9.63 -4.01
C LEU A 156 7.32 -10.86 -3.56
N GLU A 157 7.91 -12.05 -3.62
CA GLU A 157 7.25 -13.28 -3.18
C GLU A 157 6.98 -13.26 -1.66
N HIS A 158 7.93 -12.76 -0.87
CA HIS A 158 7.78 -12.68 0.59
C HIS A 158 6.70 -11.68 1.00
N THR A 159 6.64 -10.51 0.35
CA THR A 159 5.58 -9.52 0.64
C THR A 159 4.20 -10.05 0.29
N ASP A 160 4.05 -10.77 -0.83
CA ASP A 160 2.77 -11.38 -1.20
C ASP A 160 2.31 -12.41 -0.16
N GLN A 161 3.18 -13.35 0.23
CA GLN A 161 2.86 -14.36 1.24
C GLN A 161 2.54 -13.73 2.61
N THR A 162 3.33 -12.74 3.03
CA THR A 162 3.16 -12.04 4.29
C THR A 162 1.82 -11.30 4.34
N PHE A 163 1.47 -10.55 3.29
CA PHE A 163 0.21 -9.81 3.27
C PHE A 163 -1.00 -10.70 3.10
N LEU A 164 -0.91 -11.87 2.46
CA LEU A 164 -1.99 -12.86 2.48
C LEU A 164 -2.24 -13.38 3.91
N ALA A 165 -1.20 -13.70 4.66
CA ALA A 165 -1.32 -14.09 6.06
C ALA A 165 -1.86 -12.94 6.94
N LEU A 166 -1.45 -11.71 6.66
CA LEU A 166 -1.96 -10.52 7.35
C LEU A 166 -3.45 -10.26 7.05
N ILE A 167 -3.88 -10.41 5.79
CA ILE A 167 -5.29 -10.30 5.39
C ILE A 167 -6.11 -11.39 6.11
N ASP A 168 -5.63 -12.63 6.17
CA ASP A 168 -6.30 -13.70 6.93
C ASP A 168 -6.45 -13.33 8.41
N ALA A 169 -5.38 -12.84 9.03
CA ALA A 169 -5.37 -12.45 10.44
C ALA A 169 -6.34 -11.29 10.73
N LEU A 170 -6.34 -10.26 9.89
CA LEU A 170 -7.18 -9.07 10.06
C LEU A 170 -8.65 -9.35 9.75
N CYS A 171 -8.92 -10.04 8.64
CA CYS A 171 -10.27 -10.11 8.06
C CYS A 171 -11.00 -11.40 8.41
N THR A 172 -10.33 -12.55 8.29
CA THR A 172 -10.92 -13.86 8.58
C THR A 172 -10.97 -14.10 10.08
N ARG A 173 -9.82 -13.94 10.76
CA ARG A 173 -9.65 -14.21 12.19
C ARG A 173 -10.11 -13.05 13.07
N LYS A 174 -10.23 -11.84 12.50
CA LYS A 174 -10.69 -10.63 13.19
C LYS A 174 -9.84 -10.31 14.43
N LEU A 175 -8.53 -10.52 14.31
CA LEU A 175 -7.56 -10.13 15.33
C LEU A 175 -7.39 -8.60 15.35
N SER A 176 -6.90 -8.06 16.45
CA SER A 176 -6.48 -6.65 16.50
C SER A 176 -5.23 -6.43 15.63
N ILE A 177 -4.93 -5.18 15.27
CA ILE A 177 -3.75 -4.82 14.47
C ILE A 177 -2.47 -5.45 15.04
N SER A 178 -2.25 -5.28 16.34
CA SER A 178 -1.05 -5.81 17.01
C SER A 178 -1.01 -7.34 17.02
N GLU A 179 -2.14 -8.01 17.25
CA GLU A 179 -2.25 -9.47 17.21
C GLU A 179 -2.08 -10.01 15.80
N SER A 180 -2.59 -9.32 14.78
CA SER A 180 -2.42 -9.67 13.38
C SER A 180 -0.96 -9.57 12.94
N ILE A 181 -0.26 -8.51 13.31
CA ILE A 181 1.18 -8.38 13.04
C ILE A 181 1.96 -9.50 13.74
N ALA A 182 1.68 -9.74 15.03
CA ALA A 182 2.34 -10.80 15.78
C ALA A 182 2.09 -12.18 15.16
N TYR A 183 0.84 -12.48 14.81
CA TYR A 183 0.46 -13.73 14.14
C TYR A 183 1.18 -13.90 12.80
N THR A 184 1.21 -12.86 11.96
CA THR A 184 1.85 -12.90 10.66
C THR A 184 3.36 -13.08 10.79
N MET A 185 4.02 -12.36 11.71
CA MET A 185 5.46 -12.48 11.94
C MET A 185 5.85 -13.81 12.60
N LEU A 186 4.96 -14.43 13.40
CA LEU A 186 5.17 -15.80 13.89
C LEU A 186 5.00 -16.86 12.79
N THR A 187 4.14 -16.62 11.82
CA THR A 187 3.80 -17.61 10.78
C THR A 187 4.76 -17.54 9.58
N ILE A 188 5.11 -16.33 9.15
CA ILE A 188 5.88 -16.07 7.93
C ILE A 188 7.30 -15.60 8.25
N GLY A 189 7.47 -14.76 9.28
CA GLY A 189 8.76 -14.20 9.68
C GLY A 189 9.18 -12.95 8.90
N ASP A 190 10.33 -12.42 9.30
CA ASP A 190 10.99 -11.30 8.62
C ASP A 190 11.40 -11.67 7.20
N ASP A 191 11.62 -10.67 6.34
CA ASP A 191 12.16 -10.93 5.01
C ASP A 191 13.51 -11.67 5.10
N PRO A 192 13.68 -12.80 4.40
CA PRO A 192 14.88 -13.64 4.56
C PRO A 192 16.15 -13.04 3.97
N ILE A 193 16.05 -12.03 3.11
CA ILE A 193 17.19 -11.38 2.45
C ILE A 193 17.55 -10.07 3.14
N TYR A 194 16.55 -9.27 3.47
CA TYR A 194 16.70 -7.91 3.98
C TYR A 194 16.42 -7.77 5.47
N ASN A 195 15.92 -8.82 6.12
CA ASN A 195 15.60 -8.88 7.55
C ASN A 195 14.67 -7.73 8.00
N SER A 196 13.78 -7.31 7.11
CA SER A 196 12.76 -6.29 7.39
C SER A 196 11.51 -6.94 7.99
N SER A 197 10.88 -6.25 8.91
CA SER A 197 9.70 -6.69 9.64
C SER A 197 8.48 -5.84 9.31
N LEU A 198 7.28 -6.42 9.46
CA LEU A 198 6.06 -5.64 9.40
C LEU A 198 5.88 -4.78 10.66
N LYS A 199 5.52 -3.51 10.44
CA LYS A 199 5.18 -2.52 11.47
C LYS A 199 3.82 -1.89 11.16
N TYR A 200 3.35 -1.09 12.11
CA TYR A 200 2.15 -0.28 11.94
C TYR A 200 2.31 1.09 12.60
N TYR A 201 1.53 2.05 12.11
CA TYR A 201 1.47 3.42 12.60
C TYR A 201 0.00 3.88 12.63
N PRO A 202 -0.44 4.63 13.66
CA PRO A 202 0.24 4.91 14.93
C PRO A 202 0.33 3.68 15.86
N LEU A 203 1.30 3.66 16.78
CA LEU A 203 1.55 2.50 17.65
C LEU A 203 0.44 2.27 18.69
N GLU A 204 -0.21 3.34 19.13
CA GLU A 204 -1.34 3.30 20.06
C GLU A 204 -2.57 2.61 19.47
N HIS A 205 -2.66 2.46 18.15
CA HIS A 205 -3.81 1.86 17.46
C HIS A 205 -3.72 0.33 17.33
N GLY A 206 -2.77 -0.30 18.02
CA GLY A 206 -2.60 -1.76 18.01
C GLY A 206 -3.84 -2.55 18.45
N TYR A 207 -4.75 -1.94 19.23
CA TYR A 207 -5.99 -2.57 19.71
C TYR A 207 -7.16 -2.51 18.69
N LEU A 208 -7.03 -1.72 17.63
CA LEU A 208 -8.08 -1.60 16.61
C LEU A 208 -8.26 -2.90 15.83
N LYS A 209 -9.44 -3.07 15.24
CA LYS A 209 -9.77 -4.16 14.31
C LYS A 209 -10.24 -3.55 13.00
N VAL A 210 -9.97 -4.25 11.89
CA VAL A 210 -10.51 -3.84 10.58
C VAL A 210 -12.01 -4.13 10.56
N SER A 211 -12.78 -3.06 10.36
CA SER A 211 -14.25 -3.02 10.43
C SER A 211 -14.94 -3.88 9.40
#